data_AF-A0A8T3V849-F1
#
_entry.id   AF-A0A8T3V849-F1
#
_cell.length_a   1.000
_cell.length_b   1.000
_cell.length_c   1.000
_cell.angle_alpha   90.00
_cell.angle_beta   90.00
_cell.angle_gamma   90.00
#
_symmetry.space_group_name_H-M   'P 1'
#
loop_
_entity.id
_entity.type
_entity.pdbx_description
1 polymer ?
#
loop_
_entity_poly.entity_id
_entity_poly.type
_entity_poly.pdbx_seq_one_letter_code
_entity_poly.pdbx_strand_id
1 'polypeptide(L)' 'MAKEKEHLNLAFIGHVDHGKSTLVGHLLLKAGAIAEQQLDDG' A
#
# COMPACT_ATOMS: atom_id res chain seq x y z
N MET A 1 -23.67 -14.38 -1.47
CA MET A 1 -22.39 -14.30 -2.19
C MET A 1 -21.98 -12.84 -2.23
N ALA A 2 -20.82 -12.47 -1.68
CA ALA A 2 -20.34 -11.09 -1.80
C ALA A 2 -20.08 -10.83 -3.30
N LYS A 3 -20.65 -9.75 -3.85
CA LYS A 3 -20.34 -9.29 -5.20
C LYS A 3 -18.82 -9.08 -5.29
N GLU A 4 -18.20 -9.61 -6.32
CA GLU A 4 -16.76 -9.44 -6.55
C GLU A 4 -16.47 -7.94 -6.67
N LYS A 5 -15.40 -7.48 -5.99
CA LYS A 5 -15.02 -6.07 -6.02
C LYS A 5 -14.43 -5.75 -7.39
N GLU A 6 -14.74 -4.58 -7.91
CA GLU A 6 -14.14 -4.09 -9.16
C GLU A 6 -12.62 -3.92 -8.98
N HIS A 7 -11.85 -4.36 -9.96
CA HIS A 7 -10.40 -4.19 -9.98
C HIS A 7 -10.03 -2.75 -10.33
N LEU A 8 -9.14 -2.15 -9.54
CA LEU A 8 -8.69 -0.76 -9.75
C LEU A 8 -7.15 -0.68 -9.71
N ASN A 9 -6.57 -0.02 -10.70
CA ASN A 9 -5.15 0.34 -10.69
C ASN A 9 -4.98 1.76 -10.14
N LEU A 10 -4.01 1.95 -9.24
CA LEU A 10 -3.75 3.23 -8.57
C LEU A 10 -2.26 3.58 -8.66
N ALA A 11 -1.95 4.87 -8.77
CA ALA A 11 -0.60 5.40 -8.75
C ALA A 11 -0.47 6.58 -7.78
N PHE A 12 0.62 6.63 -7.02
CA PHE A 12 0.94 7.72 -6.09
C PHE A 12 2.07 8.57 -6.67
N ILE A 13 1.83 9.87 -6.86
CA ILE A 13 2.79 10.81 -7.48
C ILE A 13 3.04 12.03 -6.56
N GLY A 14 4.22 12.63 -6.65
CA GLY A 14 4.62 13.78 -5.84
C GLY A 14 6.13 13.83 -5.58
N HIS A 15 6.62 14.93 -5.00
CA HIS A 15 8.06 15.12 -4.70
C HIS A 15 8.60 13.99 -3.83
N VAL A 16 9.90 13.68 -3.94
CA VAL A 16 10.55 12.53 -3.27
C VAL A 16 10.32 12.50 -1.74
N ASP A 17 10.18 13.66 -1.10
CA ASP A 17 10.03 13.86 0.34
C ASP A 17 8.57 13.85 0.84
N HIS A 18 7.57 13.78 -0.04
CA HIS A 18 6.15 13.77 0.34
C HIS A 18 5.69 12.48 1.06
N GLY A 19 6.62 11.58 1.41
CA GLY A 19 6.29 10.38 2.20
C GLY A 19 5.43 9.34 1.46
N LYS A 20 5.46 9.32 0.12
CA LYS A 20 4.64 8.41 -0.70
C LYS A 20 4.85 6.93 -0.33
N SER A 21 6.09 6.48 -0.22
CA SER A 21 6.41 5.09 0.16
C SER A 21 5.96 4.76 1.58
N THR A 22 6.05 5.72 2.51
CA THR A 22 5.56 5.58 3.89
C THR A 22 4.05 5.37 3.93
N LEU A 23 3.29 6.18 3.18
CA LEU A 23 1.84 6.05 3.09
C LEU A 23 1.43 4.70 2.47
N VAL A 24 2.07 4.33 1.36
CA VAL A 24 1.77 3.07 0.64
C VAL A 24 2.09 1.86 1.53
N GLY A 25 3.26 1.83 2.17
CA GLY A 25 3.64 0.75 3.08
C GLY A 25 2.65 0.59 4.24
N HIS A 26 2.27 1.69 4.88
CA HIS A 26 1.29 1.66 5.97
C HIS A 26 -0.13 1.25 5.52
N LEU A 27 -0.55 1.66 4.31
CA LEU A 27 -1.83 1.21 3.74
C LEU A 27 -1.85 -0.30 3.50
N LEU A 28 -0.78 -0.84 2.90
CA LEU A 28 -0.66 -2.28 2.63
C LEU A 28 -0.60 -3.09 3.93
N LEU A 29 0.12 -2.60 4.94
CA LEU A 29 0.17 -3.22 6.27
C LEU A 29 -1.22 -3.29 6.91
N LYS A 30 -1.95 -2.16 6.95
CA LYS A 30 -3.32 -2.12 7.52
C LYS A 30 -4.32 -2.96 6.74
N ALA A 31 -4.12 -3.12 5.44
CA ALA A 31 -4.93 -4.00 4.60
C ALA A 31 -4.61 -5.50 4.81
N GLY A 32 -3.56 -5.83 5.56
CA GLY A 32 -3.08 -7.21 5.70
C GLY A 32 -2.50 -7.77 4.40
N ALA A 33 -2.14 -6.91 3.45
CA ALA A 33 -1.61 -7.31 2.15
C ALA A 33 -0.12 -7.67 2.20
N ILE A 34 0.59 -7.21 3.23
CA ILE A 34 1.99 -7.51 3.52
C ILE A 34 2.17 -7.74 5.03
N ALA A 35 3.15 -8.57 5.40
CA ALA A 35 3.58 -8.76 6.79
C ALA A 35 4.56 -7.66 7.22
N GLU A 36 4.62 -7.36 8.52
CA GLU A 36 5.47 -6.31 9.09
C GLU A 36 6.96 -6.55 8.78
N GLN A 37 7.41 -7.82 8.78
CA GLN A 37 8.80 -8.16 8.42
C GLN A 37 9.19 -7.76 7.00
N GLN A 38 8.24 -7.64 6.08
CA GLN A 38 8.51 -7.23 4.69
C GLN A 38 8.75 -5.73 4.55
N LEU A 39 8.49 -4.94 5.59
CA LEU A 39 8.80 -3.50 5.65
C LEU A 39 10.16 -3.21 6.30
N ASP A 40 10.67 -4.15 7.10
CA ASP A 40 11.96 -4.03 7.81
C ASP A 40 13.16 -4.44 6.94
N ASP A 41 12.93 -5.25 5.91
CA ASP A 41 13.92 -5.61 4.90
C ASP A 41 14.11 -4.45 3.90
N GLY A 42 14.79 -3.39 4.35
CA GLY A 42 15.25 -2.27 3.53
C GLY A 42 16.45 -2.60 2.67
#